data_AF-A0A9E4ENC9-F1
#
_entry.id   AF-A0A9E4ENC9-F1
#
_cell.length_a   1.000
_cell.length_b   1.000
_cell.length_c   1.000
_cell.angle_alpha   90.00
_cell.angle_beta   90.00
_cell.angle_gamma   90.00
#
_symmetry.space_group_name_H-M   'P 1'
#
loop_
_entity.id
_entity.type
_entity.pdbx_description
1 polymer ?
#
loop_
_entity_poly.entity_id
_entity_poly.type
_entity_poly.pdbx_seq_one_letter_code
_entity_poly.pdbx_strand_id
1 'polypeptide(L)'
;MGDVFAGIDREKQQHFDTQFNVNNRPECKTCWARNLCGGGCLWDARTTTGDPMYPNPVSCEQTRYRYELAMEMCMEISEADASLLQRRYDLEVVS
;
A
#
# COMPACT_ATOMS: atom_id res chain seq x y z
N MET A 1 9.58 19.57 2.76
CA MET A 1 9.26 19.52 1.33
C MET A 1 9.98 20.64 0.58
N GLY A 2 9.77 21.91 0.93
CA GLY A 2 10.44 23.06 0.29
C GLY A 2 9.44 24.18 0.03
N ASP A 3 9.79 25.11 -0.86
CA ASP A 3 8.86 26.11 -1.38
C ASP A 3 9.09 26.36 -2.88
N VAL A 4 8.11 26.95 -3.55
CA VAL A 4 8.12 27.13 -5.01
C VAL A 4 9.16 28.14 -5.49
N PHE A 5 9.72 28.95 -4.61
CA PHE A 5 10.74 29.96 -4.92
C PHE A 5 12.16 29.51 -4.55
N ALA A 6 12.35 28.86 -3.39
CA ALA A 6 13.65 28.37 -2.93
C ALA A 6 13.95 26.91 -3.33
N GLY A 7 12.96 26.20 -3.85
CA GLY A 7 13.11 24.82 -4.31
C GLY A 7 12.95 23.78 -3.18
N ILE A 8 13.52 22.60 -3.42
CA ILE A 8 13.29 21.42 -2.57
C ILE A 8 14.24 21.41 -1.37
N ASP A 9 13.65 21.28 -0.19
CA ASP A 9 14.38 21.01 1.05
C ASP A 9 14.64 19.51 1.17
N ARG A 10 15.84 19.09 0.76
CA ARG A 10 16.25 17.68 0.69
C ARG A 10 16.34 17.02 2.07
N GLU A 11 16.73 17.76 3.10
CA GLU A 11 16.83 17.24 4.46
C GLU A 11 15.44 16.92 5.01
N LYS A 12 14.47 17.84 4.85
CA LYS A 12 13.08 17.56 5.25
C LYS A 12 12.45 16.44 4.46
N GLN A 13 12.78 16.30 3.17
CA GLN A 13 12.31 15.18 2.35
C GLN A 13 12.83 13.85 2.90
N GLN A 14 14.14 13.73 3.10
CA GLN A 14 14.76 12.53 3.65
C GLN A 14 14.23 12.19 5.05
N HIS A 15 14.04 13.19 5.90
CA HIS A 15 13.44 13.00 7.22
C HIS A 15 12.02 12.43 7.12
N PHE A 16 11.18 13.00 6.26
CA PHE A 16 9.82 12.52 6.03
C PHE A 16 9.80 11.08 5.51
N ASP A 17 10.61 10.78 4.48
CA ASP A 17 10.68 9.46 3.86
C ASP A 17 11.17 8.40 4.85
N THR A 18 12.14 8.76 5.69
CA THR A 18 12.67 7.87 6.73
C THR A 18 11.63 7.66 7.82
N GLN A 19 11.03 8.73 8.36
CA GLN A 19 10.09 8.64 9.48
C GLN A 19 8.83 7.83 9.12
N PHE A 20 8.19 8.16 7.99
CA PHE A 20 6.89 7.62 7.63
C PHE A 20 6.93 6.36 6.77
N ASN A 21 8.12 5.78 6.60
CA ASN A 21 8.33 4.52 5.93
C ASN A 21 7.50 3.39 6.56
N VAL A 22 6.94 2.52 5.73
CA VAL A 22 6.16 1.35 6.18
C VAL A 22 6.94 0.46 7.17
N ASN A 23 8.26 0.36 7.02
CA ASN A 23 9.11 -0.44 7.91
C ASN A 23 9.25 0.17 9.32
N ASN A 24 8.95 1.46 9.48
CA ASN A 24 9.08 2.18 10.74
C ASN A 24 7.77 2.26 11.52
N ARG A 25 6.63 1.94 10.90
CA ARG A 25 5.32 1.91 11.55
C ARG A 25 5.14 0.61 12.37
N PRO A 26 4.85 0.68 13.68
CA PRO A 26 4.85 -0.49 14.57
C PRO A 26 4.00 -1.66 14.07
N GLU A 27 2.76 -1.40 13.68
CA GLU A 27 1.78 -2.42 13.26
C GLU A 27 2.10 -2.98 11.86
N CYS A 28 2.75 -2.18 11.01
CA CYS A 28 3.13 -2.61 9.67
C CYS A 28 4.30 -3.60 9.69
N LYS A 29 5.14 -3.61 10.74
CA LYS A 29 6.30 -4.51 10.84
C LYS A 29 5.92 -5.99 10.79
N THR A 30 4.75 -6.35 11.33
CA THR A 30 4.25 -7.73 11.38
C THR A 30 3.12 -8.00 10.37
N CYS A 31 2.71 -6.99 9.58
CA CYS A 31 1.62 -7.14 8.63
C CYS A 31 2.09 -7.78 7.31
N TRP A 32 1.40 -8.84 6.87
CA TRP A 32 1.69 -9.54 5.61
C TRP A 32 1.49 -8.65 4.38
N ALA A 33 0.50 -7.75 4.42
CA ALA A 33 0.13 -6.88 3.30
C ALA A 33 0.97 -5.59 3.20
N ARG A 34 1.97 -5.39 4.08
CA ARG A 34 2.68 -4.11 4.22
C ARG A 34 3.30 -3.59 2.92
N ASN A 35 3.85 -4.50 2.11
CA ASN A 35 4.49 -4.14 0.84
C ASN A 35 3.48 -3.94 -0.30
N LEU A 36 2.23 -4.38 -0.12
CA LEU A 36 1.14 -4.17 -1.07
C LEU A 36 0.46 -2.82 -0.80
N CYS A 37 0.22 -2.48 0.47
CA CYS A 37 -0.50 -1.26 0.85
C CYS A 37 0.40 -0.05 1.15
N GLY A 38 1.71 -0.24 1.32
CA GLY A 38 2.66 0.83 1.61
C GLY A 38 2.48 1.52 2.98
N GLY A 39 1.69 0.93 3.89
CA GLY A 39 1.41 1.50 5.22
C GLY A 39 0.19 2.42 5.30
N GLY A 40 -0.57 2.55 4.21
CA GLY A 40 -1.84 3.29 4.19
C GLY A 40 -1.68 4.82 4.25
N CYS A 41 -2.81 5.53 4.29
CA CYS A 41 -2.87 6.98 4.22
C CYS A 41 -2.43 7.65 5.53
N LEU A 42 -1.44 8.54 5.45
CA LEU A 42 -0.95 9.32 6.60
C LEU A 42 -1.99 10.30 7.16
N TRP A 43 -2.82 10.88 6.28
CA TRP A 43 -3.88 11.79 6.69
C TRP A 43 -4.99 11.05 7.43
N ASP A 44 -5.44 9.90 6.90
CA ASP A 44 -6.43 9.04 7.55
C ASP A 44 -5.97 8.68 8.96
N ALA A 45 -4.75 8.13 9.08
CA ALA A 45 -4.08 7.85 10.35
C ALA A 45 -4.13 9.06 11.31
N ARG A 46 -3.64 10.23 10.87
CA ARG A 46 -3.67 11.45 11.69
C ARG A 46 -5.06 11.80 12.19
N THR A 47 -6.08 11.73 11.33
CA THR A 47 -7.44 12.12 11.68
C THR A 47 -8.16 11.11 12.58
N THR A 48 -7.82 9.82 12.48
CA THR A 48 -8.51 8.76 13.22
C THR A 48 -7.81 8.38 14.53
N THR A 49 -6.47 8.37 14.55
CA THR A 49 -5.67 7.92 15.70
C THR A 49 -4.96 9.09 16.40
N GLY A 50 -4.92 10.26 15.78
CA GLY A 50 -4.20 11.44 16.28
C GLY A 50 -2.70 11.44 15.94
N ASP A 51 -2.15 10.30 15.52
CA ASP A 51 -0.74 10.14 15.18
C ASP A 51 -0.57 9.43 13.82
N PRO A 52 0.07 10.08 12.82
CA PRO A 52 0.25 9.51 11.49
C PRO A 52 1.10 8.23 11.46
N MET A 53 1.83 7.91 12.53
CA MET A 53 2.58 6.65 12.66
C MET A 53 1.68 5.44 12.92
N TYR A 54 0.44 5.66 13.37
CA TYR A 54 -0.52 4.62 13.76
C TYR A 54 -1.66 4.57 12.74
N PRO A 55 -1.64 3.62 11.79
CA PRO A 55 -2.67 3.53 10.76
C PRO A 55 -4.07 3.28 11.33
N ASN A 56 -5.10 3.74 10.61
CA ASN A 56 -6.48 3.42 10.95
C ASN A 56 -6.72 1.90 10.88
N PRO A 57 -7.07 1.22 11.98
CA PRO A 57 -7.23 -0.23 12.01
C PRO A 57 -8.35 -0.71 11.08
N VAL A 58 -9.41 0.07 10.91
CA VAL A 58 -10.54 -0.27 10.02
C VAL A 58 -10.11 -0.25 8.56
N SER A 59 -9.40 0.81 8.14
CA SER A 59 -8.83 0.92 6.79
C SER A 59 -7.86 -0.22 6.49
N CYS A 60 -7.04 -0.59 7.48
CA CYS A 60 -6.10 -1.71 7.37
C CYS A 60 -6.82 -3.06 7.18
N GLU A 61 -7.90 -3.31 7.90
CA GLU A 61 -8.72 -4.53 7.76
C GLU A 61 -9.39 -4.59 6.38
N GLN A 62 -10.05 -3.52 5.96
CA GLN A 62 -10.68 -3.45 4.63
C GLN A 62 -9.66 -3.67 3.51
N THR A 63 -8.45 -3.12 3.64
CA THR A 63 -7.39 -3.28 2.64
C THR A 63 -6.91 -4.71 2.55
N ARG A 64 -6.69 -5.39 3.69
CA ARG A 64 -6.32 -6.81 3.72
C ARG A 64 -7.40 -7.67 3.08
N TYR A 65 -8.66 -7.46 3.48
CA TYR A 65 -9.80 -8.18 2.91
C TYR A 65 -9.91 -7.98 1.39
N ARG A 66 -9.72 -6.75 0.89
CA ARG A 66 -9.73 -6.49 -0.56
C ARG A 66 -8.62 -7.22 -1.30
N TYR A 67 -7.44 -7.36 -0.70
CA TYR A 67 -6.37 -8.15 -1.30
C TYR A 67 -6.66 -9.65 -1.29
N GLU A 68 -7.16 -10.17 -0.18
CA GLU A 68 -7.60 -11.58 -0.08
C GLU A 68 -8.65 -11.90 -1.14
N LEU A 69 -9.70 -11.06 -1.25
CA LEU A 69 -10.76 -11.21 -2.24
C LEU A 69 -10.22 -11.07 -3.67
N ALA A 70 -9.33 -10.12 -3.94
CA ALA A 70 -8.74 -9.97 -5.27
C ALA A 70 -7.89 -11.19 -5.67
N MET A 71 -7.15 -11.77 -4.73
CA MET A 71 -6.38 -12.99 -4.95
C MET A 71 -7.30 -14.18 -5.22
N GLU A 72 -8.35 -14.36 -4.42
CA GLU A 72 -9.37 -15.39 -4.62
C GLU A 72 -10.02 -15.28 -6.01
N MET A 73 -10.50 -14.10 -6.37
CA MET A 73 -11.08 -13.85 -7.70
C MET A 73 -10.08 -14.15 -8.83
N CYS A 74 -8.81 -13.79 -8.68
CA CYS A 74 -7.80 -14.09 -9.69
C CYS A 74 -7.54 -15.59 -9.80
N MET A 75 -7.52 -16.33 -8.69
CA MET A 75 -7.38 -17.79 -8.71
C MET A 75 -8.57 -18.45 -9.41
N GLU A 76 -9.80 -18.08 -9.04
CA GLU A 76 -11.02 -18.61 -9.67
C GLU A 76 -11.05 -18.33 -11.19
N ILE A 77 -10.72 -17.10 -11.60
CA ILE A 77 -10.65 -16.76 -13.02
C ILE A 77 -9.55 -17.55 -13.71
N SER A 78 -8.39 -17.73 -13.08
CA SER A 78 -7.28 -18.49 -13.66
C SER A 78 -7.63 -19.97 -13.87
N GLU A 79 -8.44 -20.56 -12.97
CA GLU A 79 -8.92 -21.93 -13.10
C GLU A 79 -10.02 -22.06 -14.16
N ALA A 80 -10.92 -21.09 -14.25
CA ALA A 80 -12.04 -21.11 -15.20
C ALA A 80 -11.63 -20.76 -16.63
N ASP A 81 -10.87 -19.68 -16.81
CA ASP A 81 -10.34 -19.20 -18.09
C ASP A 81 -9.16 -18.23 -17.89
N ALA A 82 -7.95 -18.78 -17.84
CA ALA A 82 -6.72 -18.00 -17.71
C ALA A 82 -6.52 -16.96 -18.85
N SER A 83 -7.17 -17.14 -20.02
CA SER A 83 -7.06 -16.18 -21.12
C SER A 83 -7.66 -14.81 -20.78
N LEU A 84 -8.58 -14.75 -19.80
CA LEU A 84 -9.15 -13.49 -19.33
C LEU A 84 -8.10 -12.64 -18.63
N LEU A 85 -7.29 -13.24 -17.75
CA LEU A 85 -6.20 -12.54 -17.08
C LEU A 85 -5.08 -12.19 -18.06
N GLN A 86 -4.73 -13.11 -18.96
CA GLN A 86 -3.71 -12.87 -19.99
C GLN A 86 -4.08 -11.69 -20.88
N ARG A 87 -5.32 -11.64 -21.40
CA ARG A 87 -5.80 -10.51 -22.21
C ARG A 87 -5.92 -9.22 -21.42
N ARG A 88 -6.26 -9.28 -20.13
CA ARG A 88 -6.47 -8.07 -19.32
C ARG A 88 -5.17 -7.39 -18.91
N TYR A 89 -4.14 -8.20 -18.64
CA TYR A 89 -2.85 -7.75 -18.11
C TYR A 89 -1.71 -7.88 -19.12
N ASP A 90 -2.02 -8.19 -20.39
CA ASP A 90 -1.05 -8.40 -21.47
C ASP A 90 0.09 -9.34 -21.05
N LEU A 91 -0.24 -10.40 -20.30
CA LEU A 91 0.76 -11.36 -19.82
C LEU A 91 1.18 -12.26 -20.98
N GLU A 92 2.49 -12.33 -21.24
CA GLU A 92 3.03 -13.31 -22.18
C GLU A 92 2.73 -14.72 -21.65
N VAL A 93 2.21 -15.58 -22.53
CA VAL A 93 1.96 -16.98 -22.21
C VAL A 93 3.31 -17.63 -21.95
N VAL A 94 3.65 -17.84 -20.68
CA VAL A 94 4.76 -18.72 -20.33
C VAL A 94 4.26 -20.14 -20.57
N SER A 95 4.61 -20.67 -21.75
CA SER A 95 4.38 -22.05 -22.18
C SER A 95 5.15 -23.05 -21.34
#